data_AF-A0A6G3LRC2-F1
#
_entry.id   AF-A0A6G3LRC2-F1
#
_cell.length_a   1.000
_cell.length_b   1.000
_cell.length_c   1.000
_cell.angle_alpha   90.00
_cell.angle_beta   90.00
_cell.angle_gamma   90.00
#
_symmetry.space_group_name_H-M   'P 1'
#
loop_
_entity.id
_entity.type
_entity.pdbx_description
1 polymer ?
#
loop_
_entity_poly.entity_id
_entity_poly.type
_entity_poly.pdbx_seq_one_letter_code
_entity_poly.pdbx_strand_id
1 'polypeptide(L)'
;MPKELNPEVYRLVLRRTTRGSVVQFRGPGLQGREATLIRVSGRRAEELFSLIAASLETERLAENEVATANYASYRLRPEVGAAVGGLLIMARRSKNPAAWASRLAELVKGDGYVGSHDVLAAMFDLSLQLSRLMPPSPKERMQLNPRVLDALSAGMKVIARMLWDLRVSPDERDRALSS
;
A
#
# COMPACT_ATOMS: atom_id res chain seq x y z
N MET A 1 -15.91 -26.11 -14.86
CA MET A 1 -14.49 -26.31 -14.51
C MET A 1 -14.05 -25.12 -13.68
N PRO A 2 -13.44 -25.30 -12.49
CA PRO A 2 -12.89 -24.17 -11.76
C PRO A 2 -11.76 -23.59 -12.61
N LYS A 3 -11.85 -22.29 -12.90
CA LYS A 3 -10.78 -21.53 -13.55
C LYS A 3 -9.58 -21.66 -12.63
N GLU A 4 -8.47 -22.25 -13.07
CA GLU A 4 -7.20 -22.11 -12.37
C GLU A 4 -6.95 -20.61 -12.23
N LEU A 5 -7.14 -20.09 -11.02
CA LEU A 5 -6.88 -18.70 -10.70
C LEU A 5 -5.37 -18.57 -10.66
N ASN A 6 -4.79 -18.16 -11.79
CA ASN A 6 -3.42 -17.67 -11.78
C ASN A 6 -3.30 -16.66 -10.63
N PRO A 7 -2.34 -16.84 -9.71
CA PRO A 7 -2.21 -15.96 -8.57
C PRO A 7 -2.07 -14.52 -9.06
N GLU A 8 -2.80 -13.60 -8.42
CA GLU A 8 -2.74 -12.18 -8.77
C GLU A 8 -1.30 -11.67 -8.59
N VAL A 9 -0.75 -11.10 -9.66
CA VAL A 9 0.62 -10.58 -9.65
C VAL A 9 0.56 -9.09 -9.35
N TYR A 10 1.16 -8.72 -8.22
CA TYR A 10 1.31 -7.33 -7.79
C TYR A 10 2.77 -6.86 -7.94
N ARG A 11 2.94 -5.57 -8.24
CA ARG A 11 4.25 -4.94 -8.35
C ARG A 11 4.31 -3.63 -7.57
N LEU A 12 5.42 -3.42 -6.89
CA LEU A 12 5.79 -2.14 -6.33
C LEU A 12 6.81 -1.47 -7.25
N VAL A 13 6.47 -0.28 -7.76
CA VAL A 13 7.28 0.42 -8.75
C VAL A 13 7.63 1.82 -8.28
N LEU A 14 8.90 2.19 -8.37
CA LEU A 14 9.38 3.57 -8.24
C LEU A 14 9.70 4.13 -9.62
N ARG A 15 9.21 5.34 -9.90
CA ARG A 15 9.60 6.14 -11.06
C ARG A 15 10.13 7.48 -10.58
N ARG A 16 11.39 7.79 -10.91
CA ARG A 16 11.96 9.12 -10.72
C ARG A 16 11.66 9.94 -11.96
N THR A 17 10.98 11.07 -11.78
CA THR A 17 10.59 11.96 -12.88
C THR A 17 11.14 13.35 -12.62
N THR A 18 11.13 14.21 -13.64
CA THR A 18 11.51 15.62 -13.50
C THR A 18 10.62 16.39 -12.52
N ARG A 19 9.40 15.89 -12.24
CA ARG A 19 8.45 16.47 -11.28
C ARG A 19 8.54 15.84 -9.89
N GLY A 20 9.53 14.97 -9.67
CA GLY A 20 9.73 14.22 -8.44
C GLY A 20 9.39 12.73 -8.56
N SER A 21 9.62 12.02 -7.46
CA SER A 21 9.46 10.57 -7.38
C SER A 21 8.00 10.16 -7.23
N VAL A 22 7.64 9.06 -7.89
CA VAL A 22 6.28 8.48 -7.90
C VAL A 22 6.38 7.00 -7.58
N VAL A 23 5.64 6.56 -6.58
CA VAL A 23 5.43 5.15 -6.26
C VAL A 23 4.12 4.69 -6.89
N GLN A 24 4.14 3.54 -7.53
CA GLN A 24 2.99 2.90 -8.11
C GLN A 24 2.86 1.50 -7.55
N PHE A 25 1.70 1.20 -6.99
CA PHE A 25 1.28 -0.17 -6.74
C PHE A 25 0.49 -0.63 -7.96
N ARG A 26 1.02 -1.63 -8.67
CA ARG A 26 0.40 -2.19 -9.86
C ARG A 26 -0.12 -3.59 -9.58
N GLY A 27 -1.18 -3.95 -10.26
CA GLY A 27 -1.77 -5.28 -10.15
C GLY A 27 -2.85 -5.47 -11.20
N PRO A 28 -3.67 -6.53 -11.08
CA PRO A 28 -4.81 -6.76 -11.96
C PRO A 28 -5.76 -5.57 -11.90
N GLY A 29 -5.86 -4.83 -12.99
CA GLY A 29 -6.80 -3.73 -13.10
C GLY A 29 -8.24 -4.24 -13.14
N LEU A 30 -9.19 -3.32 -13.02
CA LEU A 30 -10.63 -3.60 -13.06
C LEU A 30 -11.09 -4.29 -14.35
N GLN A 31 -10.29 -4.20 -15.42
CA GLN A 31 -10.53 -4.83 -16.73
C GLN A 31 -9.59 -6.03 -16.99
N GLY A 32 -8.91 -6.55 -15.97
CA GLY A 32 -8.05 -7.73 -16.06
C GLY A 32 -6.65 -7.51 -16.66
N ARG A 33 -6.33 -6.30 -17.12
CA ARG A 33 -4.97 -5.90 -17.54
C ARG A 33 -4.22 -5.26 -16.39
N GLU A 34 -2.89 -5.39 -16.37
CA GLU A 34 -2.08 -4.68 -15.37
C GLU A 34 -2.37 -3.18 -15.42
N ALA A 35 -2.64 -2.59 -14.25
CA ALA A 35 -2.87 -1.18 -14.10
C ALA A 35 -2.23 -0.64 -12.83
N THR A 36 -2.03 0.68 -12.77
CA THR A 36 -1.69 1.35 -11.51
C THR A 36 -2.94 1.41 -10.64
N LEU A 37 -2.95 0.67 -9.54
CA LEU A 37 -4.05 0.64 -8.59
C LEU A 37 -3.92 1.79 -7.60
N ILE A 38 -2.74 1.94 -6.99
CA ILE A 38 -2.42 3.03 -6.06
C ILE A 38 -1.27 3.85 -6.63
N ARG A 39 -1.37 5.17 -6.51
CA ARG A 39 -0.28 6.10 -6.86
C ARG A 39 0.02 7.01 -5.66
N VAL A 40 1.29 7.03 -5.26
CA VAL A 40 1.81 7.95 -4.23
C VAL A 40 2.86 8.84 -4.87
N SER A 41 2.75 10.14 -4.66
CA SER A 41 3.68 11.13 -5.19
C SER A 41 3.99 12.19 -4.14
N GLY A 42 5.07 12.93 -4.34
CA GLY A 42 5.51 13.99 -3.44
C GLY A 42 6.88 13.67 -2.81
N ARG A 43 7.33 14.58 -1.94
CA ARG A 43 8.72 14.59 -1.44
C ARG A 43 9.14 13.31 -0.70
N ARG A 44 8.19 12.62 -0.06
CA ARG A 44 8.43 11.40 0.73
C ARG A 44 8.12 10.10 -0.02
N ALA A 45 7.77 10.18 -1.30
CA ALA A 45 7.42 8.99 -2.08
C ALA A 45 8.60 8.03 -2.21
N GLU A 46 9.80 8.57 -2.43
CA GLU A 46 11.02 7.77 -2.54
C GLU A 46 11.43 7.14 -1.21
N GLU A 47 11.40 7.91 -0.12
CA GLU A 47 11.63 7.40 1.24
C GLU A 47 10.66 6.23 1.57
N LEU A 48 9.36 6.41 1.28
CA LEU A 48 8.36 5.36 1.46
C LEU A 48 8.71 4.11 0.65
N PHE A 49 9.06 4.28 -0.63
CA PHE A 49 9.43 3.15 -1.47
C PHE A 49 10.66 2.42 -0.93
N SER A 50 11.72 3.15 -0.57
CA SER A 50 12.97 2.56 -0.08
C SER A 50 12.75 1.76 1.20
N LEU A 51 11.95 2.25 2.14
CA LEU A 51 11.64 1.53 3.37
C LEU A 51 10.84 0.24 3.10
N ILE A 52 9.85 0.33 2.20
CA ILE A 52 9.04 -0.82 1.81
C ILE A 52 9.90 -1.85 1.07
N ALA A 53 10.68 -1.41 0.07
CA ALA A 53 11.54 -2.27 -0.74
C ALA A 53 12.59 -2.98 0.12
N ALA A 54 13.24 -2.26 1.04
CA ALA A 54 14.20 -2.87 1.98
C ALA A 54 13.54 -3.97 2.81
N SER A 55 12.36 -3.71 3.38
CA SER A 55 11.63 -4.72 4.16
C SER A 55 11.23 -5.92 3.30
N LEU A 56 10.76 -5.71 2.07
CA LEU A 56 10.40 -6.80 1.15
C LEU A 56 11.61 -7.66 0.76
N GLU A 57 12.78 -7.05 0.53
CA GLU A 57 14.02 -7.73 0.19
C GLU A 57 14.56 -8.54 1.38
N THR A 58 14.67 -7.93 2.56
CA THR A 58 15.16 -8.58 3.78
C THR A 58 14.34 -9.83 4.10
N GLU A 59 13.02 -9.72 3.96
CA GLU A 59 12.09 -10.79 4.29
C GLU A 59 11.82 -11.76 3.13
N ARG A 60 12.47 -11.56 1.98
CA ARG A 60 12.29 -12.33 0.74
C ARG A 60 10.83 -12.36 0.24
N LEU A 61 10.08 -11.30 0.51
CA LEU A 61 8.66 -11.15 0.15
C LEU A 61 8.45 -10.57 -1.27
N ALA A 62 9.53 -10.21 -1.96
CA ALA A 62 9.49 -9.75 -3.34
C ALA A 62 10.75 -10.18 -4.11
N GLU A 63 10.62 -10.22 -5.44
CA GLU A 63 11.70 -10.42 -6.39
C GLU A 63 12.00 -9.10 -7.09
N ASN A 64 13.28 -8.74 -7.21
CA ASN A 64 13.68 -7.59 -8.02
C ASN A 64 13.52 -7.95 -9.50
N GLU A 65 12.70 -7.21 -10.24
CA GLU A 65 12.54 -7.41 -11.69
C GLU A 65 13.48 -6.49 -12.49
N VAL A 66 13.54 -5.21 -12.10
CA VAL A 66 14.28 -4.17 -12.82
C VAL A 66 14.75 -3.11 -11.81
N ALA A 67 16.02 -2.73 -11.89
CA ALA A 67 16.56 -1.57 -11.21
C ALA A 67 17.45 -0.75 -12.15
N THR A 68 17.09 0.51 -12.35
CA THR A 68 17.85 1.52 -13.11
C THR A 68 17.87 2.83 -12.32
N ALA A 69 18.63 3.83 -12.79
CA ALA A 69 18.70 5.14 -12.15
C ALA A 69 17.32 5.77 -11.93
N ASN A 70 16.40 5.65 -12.90
CA ASN A 70 15.11 6.35 -12.87
C ASN A 70 13.90 5.43 -12.63
N TYR A 71 14.13 4.12 -12.47
CA TYR A 71 13.07 3.13 -12.38
C TYR A 71 13.49 1.94 -11.52
N ALA A 72 12.64 1.52 -10.59
CA ALA A 72 12.78 0.25 -9.88
C ALA A 72 11.43 -0.48 -9.85
N SER A 73 11.43 -1.80 -10.02
CA SER A 73 10.24 -2.65 -9.97
C SER A 73 10.53 -3.91 -9.16
N TYR A 74 9.64 -4.18 -8.20
CA TYR A 74 9.64 -5.38 -7.40
C TYR A 74 8.36 -6.15 -7.64
N ARG A 75 8.47 -7.42 -8.02
CA ARG A 75 7.34 -8.34 -8.08
C ARG A 75 7.10 -8.89 -6.69
N LEU A 76 5.91 -8.65 -6.16
CA LEU A 76 5.54 -9.18 -4.85
C LEU A 76 5.21 -10.67 -4.98
N ARG A 77 5.54 -11.43 -3.95
CA ARG A 77 5.02 -12.79 -3.85
C ARG A 77 3.49 -12.77 -3.75
N PRO A 78 2.78 -13.69 -4.41
CA PRO A 78 1.31 -13.70 -4.44
C PRO A 78 0.66 -13.61 -3.06
N GLU A 79 1.21 -14.32 -2.09
CA GLU A 79 0.69 -14.41 -0.73
C GLU A 79 0.66 -13.07 0.01
N VAL A 80 1.51 -12.10 -0.35
CA VAL A 80 1.61 -10.81 0.37
C VAL A 80 1.11 -9.62 -0.44
N GLY A 81 0.82 -9.79 -1.73
CA GLY A 81 0.53 -8.69 -2.64
C GLY A 81 -0.60 -7.79 -2.16
N ALA A 82 -1.75 -8.37 -1.83
CA ALA A 82 -2.92 -7.62 -1.35
C ALA A 82 -2.64 -6.91 -0.02
N ALA A 83 -1.95 -7.57 0.92
CA ALA A 83 -1.61 -6.98 2.22
C ALA A 83 -0.66 -5.78 2.08
N VAL A 84 0.33 -5.84 1.19
CA VAL A 84 1.19 -4.68 0.85
C VAL A 84 0.36 -3.55 0.25
N GLY A 85 -0.63 -3.86 -0.60
CA GLY A 85 -1.61 -2.91 -1.11
C GLY A 85 -2.35 -2.19 0.01
N GLY A 86 -2.87 -2.93 1.00
CA GLY A 86 -3.55 -2.39 2.18
C GLY A 86 -2.65 -1.50 3.03
N LEU A 87 -1.40 -1.91 3.24
CA LEU A 87 -0.41 -1.11 3.96
C LEU A 87 -0.10 0.21 3.24
N LEU A 88 0.01 0.19 1.91
CA LEU A 88 0.19 1.41 1.11
C LEU A 88 -1.00 2.37 1.24
N ILE A 89 -2.22 1.86 1.35
CA ILE A 89 -3.42 2.68 1.64
C ILE A 89 -3.27 3.36 3.01
N MET A 90 -2.80 2.66 4.04
CA MET A 90 -2.52 3.27 5.35
C MET A 90 -1.39 4.30 5.28
N ALA A 91 -0.25 3.95 4.68
CA ALA A 91 0.91 4.82 4.61
C ALA A 91 0.65 6.08 3.77
N ARG A 92 -0.25 5.99 2.77
CA ARG A 92 -0.66 7.12 1.93
C ARG A 92 -1.23 8.24 2.79
N ARG A 93 -0.72 9.46 2.56
CA ARG A 93 -1.06 10.69 3.29
C ARG A 93 -0.85 10.60 4.82
N SER A 94 -0.06 9.64 5.31
CA SER A 94 0.42 9.66 6.70
C SER A 94 1.39 10.83 6.88
N LYS A 95 1.32 11.53 8.02
CA LYS A 95 2.33 12.53 8.41
C LYS A 95 3.70 11.89 8.58
N ASN A 96 3.73 10.61 8.99
CA ASN A 96 4.92 9.79 9.07
C ASN A 96 4.70 8.44 8.34
N PRO A 97 4.89 8.37 7.01
CA PRO A 97 4.79 7.12 6.26
C PRO A 97 5.83 6.09 6.70
N ALA A 98 7.01 6.54 7.13
CA ALA A 98 8.09 5.67 7.59
C ALA A 98 7.69 4.81 8.80
N ALA A 99 6.89 5.34 9.72
CA ALA A 99 6.40 4.60 10.88
C ALA A 99 5.51 3.38 10.51
N TRP A 100 4.87 3.42 9.34
CA TRP A 100 4.09 2.30 8.82
C TRP A 100 4.96 1.35 8.00
N ALA A 101 5.88 1.89 7.20
CA ALA A 101 6.79 1.10 6.38
C ALA A 101 7.79 0.28 7.22
N SER A 102 8.24 0.80 8.37
CA SER A 102 9.15 0.05 9.26
C SER A 102 8.49 -1.17 9.90
N ARG A 103 7.16 -1.22 9.95
CA ARG A 103 6.37 -2.35 10.47
C ARG A 103 5.83 -3.25 9.35
N LEU A 104 6.31 -3.04 8.11
CA LEU A 104 5.78 -3.74 6.94
C LEU A 104 5.92 -5.24 7.09
N ALA A 105 7.11 -5.73 7.45
CA ALA A 105 7.37 -7.15 7.63
C ALA A 105 6.38 -7.78 8.63
N GLU A 106 6.32 -7.22 9.85
CA GLU A 106 5.45 -7.69 10.94
C GLU A 106 3.98 -7.70 10.50
N LEU A 107 3.50 -6.60 9.94
CA LEU A 107 2.08 -6.46 9.57
C LEU A 107 1.67 -7.31 8.36
N VAL A 108 2.54 -7.40 7.35
CA VAL A 108 2.26 -8.15 6.11
C VAL A 108 2.44 -9.65 6.32
N LYS A 109 3.34 -10.09 7.20
CA LYS A 109 3.46 -11.50 7.56
C LYS A 109 2.44 -11.94 8.62
N GLY A 110 1.94 -11.00 9.42
CA GLY A 110 1.14 -11.31 10.61
C GLY A 110 2.01 -11.67 11.83
N ASP A 111 3.32 -11.51 11.73
CA ASP A 111 4.27 -11.79 12.80
C ASP A 111 4.21 -10.65 13.83
N GLY A 112 3.76 -10.95 15.04
CA GLY A 112 3.62 -9.98 16.13
C GLY A 112 2.29 -9.23 16.16
N TYR A 113 1.49 -9.26 15.08
CA TYR A 113 0.16 -8.65 15.02
C TYR A 113 -0.86 -9.62 14.43
N VAL A 114 -1.53 -10.36 15.31
CA VAL A 114 -2.48 -11.40 14.90
C VAL A 114 -3.54 -10.83 13.95
N GLY A 115 -3.72 -11.49 12.80
CA GLY A 115 -4.71 -11.14 11.78
C GLY A 115 -4.36 -9.91 10.94
N SER A 116 -3.19 -9.29 11.10
CA SER A 116 -2.85 -8.07 10.36
C SER A 116 -2.74 -8.26 8.87
N HIS A 117 -2.19 -9.39 8.42
CA HIS A 117 -2.13 -9.76 7.02
C HIS A 117 -3.54 -9.76 6.40
N ASP A 118 -4.47 -10.48 7.02
CA ASP A 118 -5.83 -10.67 6.48
C ASP A 118 -6.63 -9.38 6.51
N VAL A 119 -6.50 -8.59 7.58
CA VAL A 119 -7.12 -7.26 7.66
C VAL A 119 -6.59 -6.33 6.56
N LEU A 120 -5.27 -6.35 6.31
CA LEU A 120 -4.67 -5.55 5.25
C LEU A 120 -5.19 -5.96 3.87
N ALA A 121 -5.20 -7.26 3.59
CA ALA A 121 -5.70 -7.81 2.33
C ALA A 121 -7.19 -7.52 2.13
N ALA A 122 -8.02 -7.72 3.16
CA ALA A 122 -9.45 -7.46 3.11
C ALA A 122 -9.76 -5.97 2.87
N MET A 123 -9.01 -5.07 3.52
CA MET A 123 -9.17 -3.63 3.30
C MET A 123 -8.74 -3.19 1.91
N PHE A 124 -7.71 -3.82 1.35
CA PHE A 124 -7.33 -3.60 -0.04
C PHE A 124 -8.43 -4.08 -1.00
N ASP A 125 -9.00 -5.26 -0.79
CA ASP A 125 -10.10 -5.76 -1.60
C ASP A 125 -11.36 -4.88 -1.50
N LEU A 126 -11.72 -4.44 -0.29
CA LEU A 126 -12.80 -3.47 -0.09
C LEU A 126 -12.55 -2.18 -0.89
N SER A 127 -11.30 -1.72 -0.95
CA SER A 127 -10.95 -0.54 -1.75
C SER A 127 -11.16 -0.74 -3.25
N LEU A 128 -10.88 -1.95 -3.78
CA LEU A 128 -11.16 -2.33 -5.16
C LEU A 128 -12.66 -2.33 -5.42
N GLN A 129 -13.44 -2.98 -4.55
CA GLN A 129 -14.89 -3.07 -4.67
C GLN A 129 -15.54 -1.68 -4.65
N LEU A 130 -15.20 -0.83 -3.68
CA LEU A 130 -15.75 0.52 -3.59
C LEU A 130 -15.30 1.41 -4.77
N SER A 131 -14.07 1.25 -5.25
CA SER A 131 -13.59 2.01 -6.41
C SER A 131 -14.26 1.60 -7.73
N ARG A 132 -14.81 0.38 -7.84
CA ARG A 132 -15.66 -0.01 -8.99
C ARG A 132 -16.97 0.77 -9.00
N LEU A 133 -17.56 0.98 -7.82
CA LEU A 133 -18.79 1.74 -7.66
C LEU A 133 -18.57 3.25 -7.81
N MET A 134 -17.38 3.72 -7.45
CA MET A 134 -16.96 5.11 -7.53
C MET A 134 -15.66 5.24 -8.32
N PRO A 135 -15.66 5.14 -9.65
CA PRO A 135 -14.42 5.17 -10.43
C PRO A 135 -13.65 6.50 -10.25
N PRO A 136 -12.31 6.47 -10.22
CA PRO A 136 -11.50 7.68 -10.16
C PRO A 136 -11.67 8.53 -11.42
N SER A 137 -11.39 9.83 -11.29
CA SER A 137 -11.30 10.69 -12.47
C SER A 137 -10.11 10.27 -13.36
N PRO A 138 -10.18 10.41 -14.69
CA PRO A 138 -9.07 10.11 -15.59
C PRO A 138 -7.77 10.86 -15.27
N LYS A 139 -7.86 12.00 -14.58
CA LYS A 139 -6.71 12.84 -14.18
C LYS A 139 -5.81 12.16 -13.14
N GLU A 140 -6.36 11.25 -12.33
CA GLU A 140 -5.62 10.60 -11.23
C GLU A 140 -4.54 9.64 -11.74
N ARG A 141 -4.74 9.06 -12.93
CA ARG A 141 -3.85 8.04 -13.54
C ARG A 141 -3.63 6.83 -12.62
N MET A 142 -4.66 6.44 -11.88
CA MET A 142 -4.75 5.20 -11.10
C MET A 142 -6.20 4.70 -11.10
N GLN A 143 -6.42 3.44 -10.75
CA GLN A 143 -7.75 2.81 -10.80
C GLN A 143 -8.49 2.78 -9.46
N LEU A 144 -7.80 2.91 -8.32
CA LEU A 144 -8.48 3.10 -7.05
C LEU A 144 -8.82 4.58 -6.84
N ASN A 145 -10.03 4.84 -6.35
CA ASN A 145 -10.50 6.21 -6.17
C ASN A 145 -9.81 6.87 -4.98
N PRO A 146 -9.15 8.04 -5.14
CA PRO A 146 -8.48 8.74 -4.05
C PRO A 146 -9.37 8.96 -2.82
N ARG A 147 -10.66 9.27 -3.02
CA ARG A 147 -11.61 9.54 -1.92
C ARG A 147 -11.93 8.27 -1.13
N VAL A 148 -12.09 7.15 -1.82
CA VAL A 148 -12.26 5.82 -1.20
C VAL A 148 -10.99 5.48 -0.41
N LEU A 149 -9.82 5.67 -1.01
CA LEU A 149 -8.54 5.43 -0.33
C LEU A 149 -8.37 6.33 0.89
N ASP A 150 -8.77 7.60 0.84
CA ASP A 150 -8.69 8.53 1.97
C ASP A 150 -9.58 8.08 3.13
N ALA A 151 -10.84 7.73 2.85
CA ALA A 151 -11.80 7.28 3.86
C ALA A 151 -11.36 5.97 4.52
N LEU A 152 -10.98 4.97 3.71
CA LEU A 152 -10.49 3.69 4.21
C LEU A 152 -9.19 3.86 5.00
N SER A 153 -8.25 4.66 4.50
CA SER A 153 -6.98 4.94 5.20
C SER A 153 -7.22 5.53 6.59
N ALA A 154 -8.15 6.47 6.73
CA ALA A 154 -8.49 7.08 8.01
C ALA A 154 -9.05 6.04 9.00
N GLY A 155 -10.07 5.27 8.58
CA GLY A 155 -10.67 4.23 9.43
C GLY A 155 -9.68 3.13 9.79
N MET A 156 -8.86 2.71 8.84
CA MET A 156 -7.89 1.64 9.03
C MET A 156 -6.78 2.03 10.02
N LYS A 157 -6.34 3.28 10.02
CA LYS A 157 -5.38 3.78 11.03
C LYS A 157 -5.96 3.70 12.44
N VAL A 158 -7.26 3.98 12.60
CA VAL A 158 -7.94 3.84 13.90
C VAL A 158 -7.99 2.38 14.32
N ILE A 159 -8.44 1.49 13.42
CA ILE A 159 -8.50 0.04 13.68
C ILE A 159 -7.12 -0.51 14.03
N ALA A 160 -6.08 -0.19 13.24
CA ALA A 160 -4.72 -0.66 13.47
C ALA A 160 -4.17 -0.19 14.83
N ARG A 161 -4.46 1.05 15.25
CA ARG A 161 -4.07 1.55 16.57
C ARG A 161 -4.78 0.81 17.70
N MET A 162 -6.05 0.46 17.52
CA MET A 162 -6.85 -0.24 18.53
C MET A 162 -6.49 -1.72 18.64
N LEU A 163 -6.32 -2.41 17.51
CA LEU A 163 -6.08 -3.86 17.47
C LEU A 163 -4.64 -4.25 17.76
N TRP A 164 -3.68 -3.40 17.39
CA TRP A 164 -2.26 -3.75 17.42
C TRP A 164 -1.43 -2.88 18.37
N ASP A 165 -2.09 -2.13 19.27
CA ASP A 165 -1.51 -1.12 20.17
C ASP A 165 -0.36 -0.33 19.52
N LEU A 166 -0.57 0.09 18.27
CA LEU A 166 0.41 0.89 17.53
C LEU A 166 0.41 2.29 18.13
N ARG A 167 1.13 2.46 19.24
CA ARG A 167 1.22 3.72 19.96
C ARG A 167 1.73 4.80 19.03
N VAL A 168 0.94 5.85 18.96
CA VAL A 168 1.31 7.08 18.28
C VAL A 168 2.30 7.83 19.15
N SER A 169 3.30 8.48 18.54
CA SER A 169 4.11 9.48 19.23
C SER A 169 3.20 10.40 20.06
N PRO A 170 3.59 10.78 21.30
CA PRO A 170 2.78 11.60 22.21
C PRO A 170 2.10 12.80 21.54
N ASP A 171 2.77 13.44 20.58
CA ASP A 171 2.31 14.64 19.86
C ASP A 171 0.97 14.54 19.10
N GLU A 172 0.51 13.32 18.79
CA GLU A 172 -0.74 13.10 18.05
C GLU A 172 -1.94 12.77 18.96
N ARG A 173 -1.73 12.30 20.21
CA ARG A 173 -2.82 12.00 21.15
C ARG A 173 -3.52 13.27 21.62
N ASP A 174 -2.75 14.31 21.90
CA ASP A 174 -3.28 15.56 22.49
C ASP A 174 -4.16 16.35 21.51
N ARG A 175 -4.04 16.12 20.20
CA ARG A 175 -4.85 16.84 19.19
C ARG A 175 -6.15 16.13 18.82
N ALA A 176 -6.24 14.81 18.97
CA ALA A 176 -7.47 14.07 18.66
C ALA A 176 -8.57 14.27 19.72
N LEU A 177 -8.19 14.68 20.94
CA LEU A 177 -9.11 15.04 22.03
C LEU A 177 -9.43 16.55 22.07
N SER A 178 -8.84 17.32 21.16
CA SER A 178 -8.93 18.79 21.11
C SER A 178 -9.72 19.30 19.89
N SER A 179 -10.35 18.41 19.13
CA SER A 179 -11.15 18.71 17.92
C SER A 179 -12.50 18.03 17.98
#